data_AF-A0AA38CNN1-F1
#
_entry.id   AF-A0AA38CNN1-F1
#
_cell.length_a   1.000
_cell.length_b   1.000
_cell.length_c   1.000
_cell.angle_alpha   90.00
_cell.angle_beta   90.00
_cell.angle_gamma   90.00
#
_symmetry.space_group_name_H-M   'P 1'
#
loop_
_entity.id
_entity.type
_entity.pdbx_description
1 polymer ?
#
loop_
_entity_poly.entity_id
_entity_poly.type
_entity_poly.pdbx_seq_one_letter_code
_entity_poly.pdbx_strand_id
1 'polypeptide(L)'
;MARPGTVRRRRDAGGPGAQRSGGLRGADAAHRPRLEVLPADGGVIALRAAAWIHLGGPPPDVLDVHVPRPLRARFGVVRYRCARTSGLDVDAIGGVPTTSLLTTACDLAREVSALEDSGDDDGARLARESLRAVLEHVRPDAVRGRLLSAARARGRRALAVVDALAPAAGLSPWR
;
A
#
# COMPACT_ATOMS: atom_id res chain seq x y z
N MET A 1 -30.60 20.44 54.69
CA MET A 1 -32.02 20.33 54.31
C MET A 1 -32.45 21.62 53.62
N ALA A 2 -32.69 21.58 52.30
CA ALA A 2 -33.53 22.50 51.52
C ALA A 2 -33.74 21.84 50.13
N ARG A 3 -35.00 21.70 49.69
CA ARG A 3 -35.40 21.17 48.36
C ARG A 3 -35.89 22.35 47.46
N PRO A 4 -36.45 22.12 46.25
CA PRO A 4 -35.79 22.40 44.96
C PRO A 4 -36.48 23.53 44.15
N GLY A 5 -35.76 24.09 43.18
CA GLY A 5 -36.31 25.02 42.19
C GLY A 5 -36.08 24.51 40.76
N THR A 6 -37.16 24.14 40.09
CA THR A 6 -37.22 23.71 38.68
C THR A 6 -37.28 24.91 37.73
N VAL A 7 -37.17 24.63 36.42
CA VAL A 7 -37.36 25.50 35.22
C VAL A 7 -36.02 26.03 34.68
N ARG A 8 -35.60 25.87 33.40
CA ARG A 8 -36.28 25.69 32.10
C ARG A 8 -35.32 25.06 31.08
N ARG A 9 -35.88 24.35 30.08
CA ARG A 9 -35.20 23.96 28.84
C ARG A 9 -34.92 25.19 27.95
N ARG A 10 -33.80 25.19 27.23
CA ARG A 10 -33.75 25.36 25.76
C ARG A 10 -32.41 24.87 25.22
N ARG A 11 -32.50 23.94 24.27
CA ARG A 11 -31.47 23.66 23.26
C ARG A 11 -31.39 24.89 22.37
N ASP A 12 -30.21 25.24 21.90
CA ASP A 12 -29.94 25.74 20.55
C ASP A 12 -28.42 25.90 20.38
N ALA A 13 -27.78 24.90 19.78
CA ALA A 13 -26.45 25.01 19.18
C ALA A 13 -26.66 24.88 17.66
N GLY A 14 -26.99 26.00 17.01
CA GLY A 14 -27.05 26.12 15.56
C GLY A 14 -25.69 26.51 15.02
N GLY A 15 -24.97 25.54 14.46
CA GLY A 15 -23.67 25.74 13.83
C GLY A 15 -23.75 26.52 12.51
N PRO A 16 -22.63 27.13 12.07
CA PRO A 16 -22.57 27.86 10.81
C PRO A 16 -22.34 26.94 9.60
N GLY A 17 -23.06 27.22 8.51
CA GLY A 17 -22.52 27.14 7.15
C GLY A 17 -22.32 25.76 6.52
N ALA A 18 -23.40 25.02 6.27
CA ALA A 18 -23.39 23.94 5.28
C ALA A 18 -23.31 24.54 3.86
N GLN A 19 -22.10 24.70 3.33
CA GLN A 19 -21.90 24.90 1.90
C GLN A 19 -22.04 23.55 1.19
N ARG A 20 -22.85 23.57 0.14
CA ARG A 20 -23.34 22.42 -0.61
C ARG A 20 -22.19 21.81 -1.43
N SER A 21 -21.74 20.62 -1.03
CA SER A 21 -20.92 19.77 -1.89
C SER A 21 -21.80 19.18 -2.98
N GLY A 22 -21.74 19.78 -4.16
CA GLY A 22 -22.32 19.27 -5.40
C GLY A 22 -21.80 17.86 -5.69
N GLY A 23 -22.69 17.04 -6.25
CA GLY A 23 -22.54 15.60 -6.35
C GLY A 23 -21.32 15.13 -7.13
N LEU A 24 -20.58 14.23 -6.50
CA LEU A 24 -19.92 13.12 -7.19
C LEU A 24 -20.78 11.87 -6.94
N ARG A 25 -21.95 11.84 -7.59
CA ARG A 25 -22.74 10.62 -7.70
C ARG A 25 -22.22 9.85 -8.92
N GLY A 26 -21.65 8.68 -8.67
CA GLY A 26 -21.53 7.62 -9.67
C GLY A 26 -20.09 7.27 -10.07
N ALA A 27 -19.32 6.67 -9.16
CA ALA A 27 -18.21 5.77 -9.51
C ALA A 27 -17.63 4.99 -8.32
N ASP A 28 -17.84 5.41 -7.07
CA ASP A 28 -16.90 5.05 -5.99
C ASP A 28 -17.47 4.17 -4.86
N ALA A 29 -18.41 3.27 -5.17
CA ALA A 29 -19.06 2.41 -4.15
C ALA A 29 -18.84 0.90 -4.35
N ALA A 30 -18.28 0.46 -5.48
CA ALA A 30 -18.30 -0.94 -5.87
C ALA A 30 -16.99 -1.72 -5.70
N HIS A 31 -15.86 -1.07 -5.37
CA HIS A 31 -14.56 -1.76 -5.35
C HIS A 31 -13.98 -1.99 -3.95
N ARG A 32 -14.82 -1.97 -2.91
CA ARG A 32 -14.37 -2.36 -1.57
C ARG A 32 -14.08 -3.86 -1.58
N PRO A 33 -12.84 -4.32 -1.33
CA PRO A 33 -12.59 -5.74 -1.12
C PRO A 33 -13.56 -6.24 -0.06
N ARG A 34 -14.25 -7.36 -0.32
CA ARG A 34 -14.82 -8.16 0.76
C ARG A 34 -13.64 -8.70 1.56
N LEU A 35 -13.24 -7.93 2.56
CA LEU A 35 -12.18 -8.18 3.53
C LEU A 35 -12.56 -9.30 4.51
N GLU A 36 -13.25 -10.34 4.06
CA GLU A 36 -13.55 -11.50 4.92
C GLU A 36 -12.28 -12.30 5.26
N VAL A 37 -11.16 -11.98 4.60
CA VAL A 37 -9.82 -12.47 4.95
C VAL A 37 -8.95 -11.31 5.41
N LEU A 38 -9.34 -10.63 6.50
CA LEU A 38 -8.40 -9.78 7.22
C LEU A 38 -7.26 -10.68 7.73
N PRO A 39 -6.00 -10.33 7.46
CA PRO A 39 -4.89 -11.16 7.91
C PRO A 39 -4.91 -11.25 9.45
N ALA A 40 -4.74 -12.48 9.95
CA ALA A 40 -4.75 -12.75 11.39
C ALA A 40 -3.85 -11.76 12.14
N ASP A 41 -4.39 -11.21 13.23
CA ASP A 41 -3.77 -10.31 14.22
C ASP A 41 -2.46 -9.64 13.78
N GLY A 42 -2.59 -8.49 13.11
CA GLY A 42 -1.48 -7.58 12.83
C GLY A 42 -0.74 -7.81 11.51
N GLY A 43 -1.33 -8.50 10.55
CA GLY A 43 -0.78 -8.58 9.20
C GLY A 43 -0.99 -7.29 8.40
N VAL A 44 -0.03 -6.99 7.51
CA VAL A 44 -0.05 -5.83 6.61
C VAL A 44 -0.08 -6.33 5.17
N ILE A 45 -1.04 -5.89 4.37
CA ILE A 45 -1.12 -6.26 2.95
C ILE A 45 0.05 -5.61 2.20
N ALA A 46 0.72 -6.37 1.33
CA ALA A 46 1.94 -5.96 0.65
C ALA A 46 1.93 -6.27 -0.86
N LEU A 47 2.99 -5.86 -1.55
CA LEU A 47 3.25 -6.18 -2.97
C LEU A 47 2.07 -5.80 -3.89
N ARG A 48 1.71 -6.69 -4.83
CA ARG A 48 0.68 -6.44 -5.84
C ARG A 48 -0.70 -6.16 -5.23
N ALA A 49 -1.00 -6.82 -4.10
CA ALA A 49 -2.25 -6.57 -3.37
C ALA A 49 -2.28 -5.17 -2.76
N ALA A 50 -1.15 -4.69 -2.22
CA ALA A 50 -1.05 -3.31 -1.75
C ALA A 50 -1.20 -2.31 -2.91
N ALA A 51 -0.51 -2.54 -4.03
CA ALA A 51 -0.63 -1.68 -5.22
C ALA A 51 -2.09 -1.60 -5.70
N TRP A 52 -2.79 -2.73 -5.74
CA TRP A 52 -4.22 -2.78 -6.09
C TRP A 52 -5.11 -2.01 -5.12
N ILE A 53 -4.88 -2.12 -3.81
CA ILE A 53 -5.66 -1.38 -2.81
C ILE A 53 -5.44 0.13 -2.92
N HIS A 54 -4.21 0.57 -3.21
CA HIS A 54 -3.88 1.99 -3.38
C HIS A 54 -4.43 2.58 -4.67
N LEU A 55 -4.26 1.86 -5.79
CA LEU A 55 -4.40 2.41 -7.14
C LEU A 55 -5.61 1.86 -7.91
N GLY A 56 -6.29 0.85 -7.37
CA GLY A 56 -7.35 0.13 -8.05
C GLY A 56 -6.83 -0.86 -9.10
N GLY A 57 -7.69 -1.19 -10.07
CA GLY A 57 -7.39 -2.16 -11.12
C GLY A 57 -7.85 -3.60 -10.81
N PRO A 58 -7.41 -4.59 -11.59
CA PRO A 58 -7.77 -5.99 -11.38
C PRO A 58 -7.10 -6.54 -10.10
N PRO A 59 -7.84 -7.27 -9.25
CA PRO A 59 -7.26 -7.88 -8.06
C PRO A 59 -6.23 -8.96 -8.45
N PRO A 60 -5.13 -9.10 -7.70
CA PRO A 60 -4.20 -10.21 -7.92
C PRO A 60 -4.80 -11.53 -7.44
N ASP A 61 -4.37 -12.65 -8.04
CA ASP A 61 -4.80 -14.00 -7.65
C ASP A 61 -4.28 -14.43 -6.27
N VAL A 62 -3.24 -13.74 -5.77
CA VAL A 62 -2.60 -14.00 -4.49
C VAL A 62 -2.53 -12.72 -3.67
N LEU A 63 -2.96 -12.83 -2.41
CA LEU A 63 -2.83 -11.79 -1.40
C LEU A 63 -1.52 -11.97 -0.64
N ASP A 64 -0.51 -11.15 -0.93
CA ASP A 64 0.72 -11.12 -0.13
C ASP A 64 0.51 -10.32 1.16
N VAL A 65 0.89 -10.91 2.30
CA VAL A 65 0.71 -10.33 3.64
C VAL A 65 2.02 -10.41 4.42
N HIS A 66 2.50 -9.28 4.90
CA HIS A 66 3.58 -9.20 5.88
C HIS A 66 3.06 -9.49 7.28
N VAL A 67 3.72 -10.42 7.98
CA VAL A 67 3.41 -10.77 9.37
C VAL A 67 4.66 -10.69 10.24
N PRO A 68 4.54 -10.26 11.52
CA PRO A 68 5.69 -10.04 12.39
C PRO A 68 6.37 -11.34 12.87
N ARG A 69 5.66 -12.47 12.77
CA ARG A 69 6.15 -13.81 13.14
C ARG A 69 5.70 -14.81 12.07
N PRO A 70 6.47 -15.88 11.83
CA PRO A 70 6.06 -16.95 10.93
C PRO A 70 4.71 -17.53 11.37
N LEU A 71 3.76 -17.57 10.45
CA LEU A 71 2.51 -18.30 10.64
C LEU A 71 2.68 -19.70 10.04
N ARG A 72 2.16 -20.73 10.73
CA ARG A 72 2.05 -22.06 10.11
C ARG A 72 1.18 -21.92 8.87
N ALA A 73 1.66 -22.47 7.76
CA ALA A 73 1.06 -22.32 6.44
C ALA A 73 -0.46 -22.50 6.51
N ARG A 74 -1.19 -21.46 6.10
CA ARG A 74 -2.62 -21.56 5.80
C ARG A 74 -2.73 -21.78 4.30
N PHE A 75 -3.43 -22.84 3.92
CA PHE A 75 -3.72 -23.15 2.51
C PHE A 75 -4.68 -22.09 1.94
N GLY A 76 -4.46 -21.64 0.70
CA GLY A 76 -5.37 -20.75 -0.02
C GLY A 76 -4.67 -19.64 -0.82
N VAL A 77 -5.46 -18.62 -1.19
CA VAL A 77 -5.04 -17.47 -2.01
C VAL A 77 -4.21 -16.42 -1.23
N VAL A 78 -3.69 -16.74 -0.04
CA VAL A 78 -2.94 -15.80 0.81
C VAL A 78 -1.52 -16.30 1.02
N ARG A 79 -0.54 -15.47 0.67
CA ARG A 79 0.89 -15.73 0.88
C ARG A 79 1.40 -14.89 2.05
N TYR A 80 1.68 -15.55 3.16
CA TYR A 80 2.28 -14.91 4.33
C TYR A 80 3.80 -14.83 4.19
N ARG A 81 4.36 -13.64 4.39
CA ARG A 81 5.80 -13.38 4.42
C ARG A 81 6.17 -12.83 5.79
N CYS A 82 7.19 -13.40 6.41
CA CYS A 82 7.67 -12.88 7.69
C CYS A 82 8.49 -11.62 7.46
N ALA A 83 7.96 -10.47 7.86
CA ALA A 83 8.62 -9.18 7.74
C ALA A 83 8.22 -8.29 8.92
N ARG A 84 9.18 -7.51 9.43
CA ARG A 84 8.88 -6.43 10.37
C ARG A 84 8.62 -5.17 9.57
N THR A 85 7.39 -4.68 9.59
CA THR A 85 7.00 -3.43 8.97
C THR A 85 6.90 -2.37 10.06
N SER A 86 7.61 -1.26 9.91
CA SER A 86 7.49 -0.15 10.88
C SER A 86 6.16 0.57 10.67
N GLY A 87 5.63 1.25 11.70
CA GLY A 87 4.37 1.99 11.56
C GLY A 87 4.42 3.11 10.52
N LEU A 88 5.61 3.64 10.21
CA LEU A 88 5.83 4.65 9.15
C LEU A 88 5.71 4.07 7.73
N ASP A 89 5.68 2.75 7.62
CA ASP A 89 5.65 2.01 6.36
C ASP A 89 4.27 1.46 6.04
N VAL A 90 3.26 1.83 6.83
CA VAL A 90 1.89 1.32 6.74
C VAL A 90 0.92 2.46 6.57
N ASP A 91 0.08 2.35 5.54
CA ASP A 91 -1.12 3.15 5.36
C ASP A 91 -2.35 2.33 5.76
N ALA A 92 -3.42 3.00 6.21
CA ALA A 92 -4.70 2.38 6.50
C ALA A 92 -5.74 2.81 5.46
N ILE A 93 -6.01 1.96 4.47
CA ILE A 93 -6.97 2.24 3.39
C ILE A 93 -8.26 1.51 3.68
N GLY A 94 -9.35 2.25 3.90
CA GLY A 94 -10.65 1.65 4.24
C GLY A 94 -10.60 0.79 5.52
N GLY A 95 -9.69 1.09 6.45
CA GLY A 95 -9.46 0.31 7.67
C GLY A 95 -8.52 -0.88 7.51
N VAL A 96 -7.92 -1.05 6.33
CA VAL A 96 -7.04 -2.19 6.00
C VAL A 96 -5.57 -1.76 6.08
N PRO A 97 -4.77 -2.38 6.97
CA PRO A 97 -3.33 -2.13 7.04
C PRO A 97 -2.65 -2.59 5.75
N THR A 98 -2.01 -1.66 5.05
CA THR A 98 -1.37 -1.88 3.75
C THR A 98 0.00 -1.22 3.73
N THR A 99 1.00 -1.79 3.07
CA THR A 99 2.30 -1.12 2.92
C THR A 99 2.10 0.23 2.22
N SER A 100 2.80 1.27 2.67
CA SER A 100 2.76 2.57 2.01
C SER A 100 3.22 2.47 0.56
N LEU A 101 2.83 3.39 -0.31
CA LEU A 101 3.23 3.34 -1.72
C LEU A 101 4.75 3.26 -1.91
N LEU A 102 5.53 4.00 -1.10
CA LEU A 102 7.00 3.94 -1.13
C LEU A 102 7.53 2.55 -0.75
N THR A 103 6.96 1.94 0.30
CA THR A 103 7.34 0.59 0.73
C THR A 103 6.93 -0.44 -0.31
N THR A 104 5.72 -0.32 -0.86
CA THR A 104 5.18 -1.16 -1.93
C THR A 104 6.08 -1.13 -3.16
N ALA A 105 6.55 0.05 -3.59
CA ALA A 105 7.52 0.17 -4.68
C ALA A 105 8.81 -0.61 -4.40
N CYS A 106 9.36 -0.47 -3.20
CA CYS A 106 10.58 -1.18 -2.80
C CYS A 106 10.38 -2.71 -2.77
N ASP A 107 9.23 -3.16 -2.29
CA ASP A 107 8.91 -4.58 -2.20
C ASP A 107 8.70 -5.18 -3.59
N LEU A 108 7.97 -4.50 -4.47
CA LEU A 108 7.78 -4.92 -5.86
C LEU A 108 9.10 -4.97 -6.63
N ALA A 109 10.00 -3.99 -6.44
CA ALA A 109 11.32 -4.02 -7.08
C ALA A 109 12.17 -5.22 -6.63
N ARG A 110 12.09 -5.59 -5.35
CA ARG A 110 12.75 -6.81 -4.83
C ARG A 110 12.09 -8.07 -5.36
N GLU A 111 10.77 -8.06 -5.51
CA GLU A 111 9.99 -9.18 -6.01
C GLU A 111 10.29 -9.46 -7.49
N VAL A 112 10.32 -8.44 -8.34
CA VAL A 112 10.70 -8.57 -9.75
C VAL A 112 12.07 -9.23 -9.87
N SER A 113 13.08 -8.73 -9.15
CA SER A 113 14.41 -9.34 -9.15
C SER A 113 14.40 -10.78 -8.67
N ALA A 114 13.59 -11.12 -7.66
CA ALA A 114 13.54 -12.49 -7.13
C ALA A 114 12.84 -13.46 -8.11
N LEU A 115 11.81 -13.00 -8.81
CA LEU A 115 11.06 -13.81 -9.78
C LEU A 115 11.90 -14.04 -11.04
N GLU A 116 12.62 -13.02 -11.51
CA GLU A 116 13.62 -13.15 -12.58
C GLU A 116 14.73 -14.16 -12.21
N ASP A 117 15.25 -14.09 -10.99
CA ASP A 117 16.26 -15.03 -10.50
C ASP A 117 15.72 -16.48 -10.46
N SER A 118 14.40 -16.66 -10.26
CA SER A 118 13.76 -17.98 -10.26
C SER A 118 13.30 -18.47 -11.64
N GLY A 119 13.33 -17.63 -12.68
CA GLY A 119 12.79 -17.93 -14.00
C GLY A 119 11.26 -17.89 -14.09
N ASP A 120 10.57 -17.21 -13.17
CA ASP A 120 9.12 -16.98 -13.24
C ASP A 120 8.84 -15.71 -14.04
N ASP A 121 8.86 -15.85 -15.37
CA ASP A 121 8.71 -14.73 -16.31
C ASP A 121 7.35 -14.04 -16.20
N ASP A 122 6.27 -14.81 -16.05
CA ASP A 122 4.91 -14.27 -15.91
C ASP A 122 4.74 -13.52 -14.58
N GLY A 123 5.23 -14.11 -13.49
CA GLY A 123 5.26 -13.44 -12.19
C GLY A 123 6.05 -12.14 -12.24
N ALA A 124 7.25 -12.17 -12.83
CA ALA A 124 8.11 -11.01 -12.97
C ALA A 124 7.44 -9.90 -13.81
N ARG A 125 6.80 -10.26 -14.93
CA ARG A 125 6.06 -9.32 -15.78
C ARG A 125 4.93 -8.64 -15.02
N LEU A 126 4.10 -9.40 -14.31
CA LEU A 126 2.98 -8.85 -13.54
C LEU A 126 3.45 -7.95 -12.38
N ALA A 127 4.51 -8.34 -11.68
CA ALA A 127 5.10 -7.51 -10.63
C ALA A 127 5.70 -6.21 -11.20
N ARG A 128 6.31 -6.27 -12.38
CA ARG A 128 6.86 -5.11 -13.08
C ARG A 128 5.79 -4.13 -13.54
N GLU A 129 4.66 -4.63 -14.04
CA GLU A 129 3.49 -3.80 -14.39
C GLU A 129 2.95 -3.06 -13.16
N SER A 130 2.77 -3.76 -12.03
CA SER A 130 2.37 -3.12 -10.77
C SER A 130 3.40 -2.10 -10.28
N LEU A 131 4.70 -2.40 -10.42
CA LEU A 131 5.76 -1.47 -10.04
C LEU A 131 5.73 -0.19 -10.87
N ARG A 132 5.52 -0.28 -12.19
CA ARG A 132 5.38 0.90 -13.06
C ARG A 132 4.24 1.80 -12.59
N ALA A 133 3.06 1.23 -12.35
CA ALA A 133 1.92 1.97 -11.85
C ALA A 133 2.22 2.66 -10.52
N VAL A 134 2.88 1.98 -9.57
CA VAL A 134 3.27 2.59 -8.29
C VAL A 134 4.28 3.71 -8.46
N LEU A 135 5.25 3.58 -9.37
CA LEU A 135 6.28 4.59 -9.63
C LEU A 135 5.72 5.89 -10.23
N GLU A 136 4.52 5.87 -10.83
CA GLU A 136 3.83 7.09 -11.27
C GLU A 136 3.35 7.95 -10.08
N HIS A 137 3.21 7.35 -8.90
CA HIS A 137 2.70 8.01 -7.69
C HIS A 137 3.77 8.22 -6.60
N VAL A 138 5.00 7.75 -6.83
CA VAL A 138 6.10 7.84 -5.85
C VAL A 138 7.34 8.40 -6.53
N ARG A 139 7.99 9.37 -5.88
CA ARG A 139 9.26 9.91 -6.39
C ARG A 139 10.31 8.80 -6.50
N PRO A 140 10.85 8.51 -7.69
CA PRO A 140 11.84 7.45 -7.88
C PRO A 140 13.07 7.58 -6.97
N ASP A 141 13.54 8.81 -6.69
CA ASP A 141 14.70 9.04 -5.83
C ASP A 141 14.48 8.62 -4.37
N ALA A 142 13.24 8.72 -3.87
CA ALA A 142 12.90 8.23 -2.55
C ALA A 142 12.98 6.69 -2.50
N VAL A 143 12.56 6.02 -3.57
CA VAL A 143 12.67 4.57 -3.72
C VAL A 143 14.15 4.16 -3.77
N ARG A 144 14.96 4.85 -4.58
CA ARG A 144 16.41 4.62 -4.69
C ARG A 144 17.11 4.74 -3.34
N GLY A 145 16.91 5.87 -2.65
CA GLY A 145 17.52 6.12 -1.34
C GLY A 145 17.18 5.03 -0.33
N ARG A 146 15.94 4.54 -0.34
CA ARG A 146 15.48 3.47 0.54
C ARG A 146 16.02 2.08 0.16
N LEU A 147 16.26 1.81 -1.11
CA LEU A 147 16.89 0.56 -1.54
C LEU A 147 18.40 0.54 -1.23
N LEU A 148 19.07 1.69 -1.35
CA LEU A 148 20.49 1.85 -1.05
C LEU A 148 20.80 1.69 0.44
N SER A 149 19.91 2.15 1.34
CA SER A 149 20.09 1.98 2.79
C SER A 149 20.04 0.52 3.25
N ALA A 150 19.58 -0.41 2.40
CA ALA A 150 19.52 -1.85 2.70
C ALA A 150 20.79 -2.65 2.31
N ALA A 151 21.81 -1.99 1.73
CA ALA A 151 23.18 -2.43 1.43
C ALA A 151 23.45 -3.96 1.26
N ARG A 152 22.64 -4.65 0.45
CA ARG A 152 22.83 -6.07 0.07
C ARG A 152 22.78 -6.23 -1.44
N ALA A 153 23.35 -7.33 -1.96
CA ALA A 153 23.28 -7.66 -3.39
C ALA A 153 21.84 -7.63 -3.93
N ARG A 154 20.88 -8.12 -3.12
CA ARG A 154 19.44 -8.04 -3.40
C ARG A 154 18.92 -6.59 -3.55
N GLY A 155 19.45 -5.65 -2.76
CA GLY A 155 19.10 -4.23 -2.86
C GLY A 155 19.61 -3.59 -4.16
N ARG A 156 20.81 -3.98 -4.61
CA ARG A 156 21.37 -3.52 -5.90
C ARG A 156 20.56 -4.03 -7.09
N ARG A 157 20.12 -5.29 -7.07
CA ARG A 157 19.25 -5.83 -8.13
C ARG A 157 17.90 -5.12 -8.17
N ALA A 158 17.25 -4.93 -7.02
CA ALA A 158 16.02 -4.16 -6.93
C ALA A 158 16.21 -2.71 -7.44
N LEU A 159 17.35 -2.09 -7.15
CA LEU A 159 17.66 -0.75 -7.66
C LEU A 159 17.76 -0.75 -9.19
N ALA A 160 18.43 -1.74 -9.79
CA ALA A 160 18.53 -1.87 -11.24
C ALA A 160 17.15 -2.02 -11.91
N VAL A 161 16.20 -2.72 -11.26
CA VAL A 161 14.82 -2.79 -11.74
C VAL A 161 14.17 -1.40 -11.73
N VAL A 162 14.32 -0.63 -10.66
CA VAL A 162 13.77 0.74 -10.59
C VAL A 162 14.38 1.64 -11.65
N ASP A 163 15.70 1.59 -11.85
CA ASP A 163 16.39 2.42 -12.83
C ASP A 163 16.02 2.07 -14.28
N ALA A 164 15.72 0.80 -14.56
CA ALA A 164 15.23 0.38 -15.87
C ALA A 164 13.79 0.87 -16.16
N LEU A 165 12.99 1.12 -15.12
CA LEU A 165 11.58 1.50 -15.26
C LEU A 165 11.34 3.01 -15.15
N ALA A 166 12.10 3.68 -14.31
CA ALA A 166 12.06 5.11 -14.12
C ALA A 166 13.48 5.64 -14.35
N PRO A 167 13.98 5.62 -15.60
CA PRO A 167 15.30 6.16 -15.90
C PRO A 167 15.36 7.57 -15.32
N ALA A 168 16.48 7.92 -14.68
CA ALA A 168 16.65 9.22 -14.04
C ALA A 168 16.15 10.30 -14.99
N ALA A 169 15.06 10.98 -14.61
CA ALA A 169 14.49 12.05 -15.41
C ALA A 169 15.58 13.12 -15.57
N GLY A 170 16.23 13.15 -16.73
CA GLY A 170 17.08 14.24 -17.16
C GLY A 170 18.32 14.52 -16.30
N LEU A 171 19.17 13.53 -16.02
CA LEU A 171 20.61 13.84 -16.04
C LEU A 171 21.06 13.81 -17.50
N SER A 172 20.71 14.86 -18.25
CA SER A 172 21.59 15.24 -19.36
C SER A 172 22.86 15.77 -18.72
N PRO A 173 24.06 15.17 -18.93
CA PRO A 173 25.29 15.78 -18.46
C PRO A 173 25.60 17.11 -19.16
N TRP A 174 24.81 17.52 -20.15
CA TRP A 174 24.89 18.80 -20.83
C TRP A 174 23.49 19.23 -21.30
N ARG A 175 22.88 20.24 -20.68
CA ARG A 175 21.95 21.20 -21.31
C ARG A 175 21.52 22.26 -20.31
#